data_AF-A0AA51PDC9-F1
#
_entry.id   AF-A0AA51PDC9-F1
#
_cell.length_a   1.000
_cell.length_b   1.000
_cell.length_c   1.000
_cell.angle_alpha   90.00
_cell.angle_beta   90.00
_cell.angle_gamma   90.00
#
_symmetry.space_group_name_H-M   'P 1'
#
loop_
_entity.id
_entity.type
_entity.pdbx_description
1 polymer ?
#
loop_
_entity_poly.entity_id
_entity_poly.type
_entity_poly.pdbx_seq_one_letter_code
_entity_poly.pdbx_strand_id
1 'polypeptide(L)' 'QCALINQHMRQLAAKYPYTKFIKAVAQTCIPNYPERNLPSLFVYFEGDMRKQFVGPHELRGTALTCDG' A
#
# COMPACT_ATOMS: atom_id res chain seq x y z
N GLN A 1 7.90 -7.11 4.91
CA GLN A 1 7.03 -5.93 5.17
C GLN A 1 5.80 -5.88 4.25
N CYS A 2 5.88 -6.19 2.95
CA CYS A 2 4.70 -6.25 2.07
C CYS A 2 3.57 -7.17 2.60
N ALA A 3 3.92 -8.31 3.21
CA ALA A 3 2.94 -9.22 3.82
C ALA A 3 2.12 -8.57 4.96
N LEU A 4 2.77 -7.77 5.81
CA LEU A 4 2.13 -7.06 6.92
C LEU A 4 1.10 -6.04 6.37
N ILE A 5 1.51 -5.24 5.39
CA ILE A 5 0.61 -4.27 4.75
C ILE A 5 -0.56 -4.99 4.05
N ASN A 6 -0.30 -6.09 3.35
CA ASN A 6 -1.37 -6.89 2.73
C ASN A 6 -2.36 -7.45 3.75
N GLN A 7 -1.94 -7.75 4.98
CA GLN A 7 -2.85 -8.14 6.05
C GLN A 7 -3.72 -6.97 6.50
N HIS A 8 -3.13 -5.81 6.75
CA HIS A 8 -3.89 -4.61 7.14
C HIS A 8 -4.85 -4.13 6.04
N MET A 9 -4.43 -4.15 4.77
CA MET A 9 -5.30 -3.78 3.65
C MET A 9 -6.53 -4.70 3.54
N ARG A 10 -6.41 -5.99 3.88
CA ARG A 10 -7.57 -6.90 3.93
C ARG A 10 -8.55 -6.51 5.04
N GLN A 11 -8.05 -6.13 6.22
CA GLN A 11 -8.90 -5.67 7.33
C GLN A 11 -9.61 -4.36 6.98
N LEU A 12 -8.87 -3.38 6.43
CA LEU A 12 -9.41 -2.09 6.02
C LEU A 12 -10.42 -2.24 4.87
N ALA A 13 -10.18 -3.13 3.91
CA ALA A 13 -11.13 -3.39 2.82
C ALA A 13 -12.49 -3.90 3.32
N ALA A 14 -12.50 -4.74 4.35
CA ALA A 14 -13.75 -5.19 4.97
C ALA A 14 -14.48 -4.07 5.72
N LYS A 15 -13.72 -3.17 6.37
CA LYS A 15 -14.27 -2.04 7.14
C LYS A 15 -14.78 -0.90 6.25
N TYR A 16 -14.11 -0.64 5.13
CA TYR A 16 -14.40 0.48 4.23
C TYR A 16 -14.84 -0.03 2.84
N PRO A 17 -16.07 -0.56 2.71
CA PRO A 17 -16.51 -1.25 1.48
C PRO A 17 -16.65 -0.32 0.27
N TYR A 18 -16.76 0.99 0.49
CA TYR A 18 -16.81 2.00 -0.58
C TYR A 18 -15.43 2.42 -1.09
N THR A 19 -14.34 1.95 -0.46
CA THR A 19 -12.98 2.21 -0.90
C THR A 19 -12.44 0.99 -1.63
N LYS A 20 -11.89 1.20 -2.83
CA LYS A 20 -11.30 0.13 -3.63
C LYS A 20 -9.87 -0.16 -3.17
N PHE A 21 -9.62 -1.37 -2.70
CA PHE A 21 -8.28 -1.86 -2.35
C PHE A 21 -7.77 -2.84 -3.41
N ILE A 22 -6.60 -2.55 -3.98
CA ILE A 22 -5.95 -3.37 -5.02
C ILE A 22 -4.51 -3.65 -4.60
N LYS A 23 -4.02 -4.87 -4.85
CA LYS A 23 -2.60 -5.22 -4.71
C LYS A 23 -2.04 -5.70 -6.04
N ALA A 24 -0.79 -5.38 -6.32
CA ALA A 24 -0.08 -5.84 -7.50
C ALA A 24 1.40 -6.12 -7.17
N VAL A 25 2.08 -6.89 -8.02
CA VAL A 25 3.51 -7.14 -7.91
C VAL A 25 4.25 -6.03 -8.67
N ALA A 26 5.14 -5.31 -7.98
CA ALA A 26 5.75 -4.10 -8.51
C ALA A 26 6.42 -4.29 -9.88
N GLN A 27 7.17 -5.39 -10.04
CA GLN A 27 7.89 -5.73 -11.26
C GLN A 27 6.95 -6.01 -12.44
N THR A 28 5.70 -6.40 -12.20
CA THR A 28 4.70 -6.60 -13.26
C THR A 28 4.00 -5.32 -13.69
N CYS A 29 4.09 -4.26 -12.89
CA CYS A 29 3.45 -2.97 -13.16
C CYS A 29 4.43 -1.92 -13.69
N ILE A 30 5.64 -1.90 -13.14
CA ILE A 30 6.68 -0.93 -13.47
C ILE A 30 7.99 -1.69 -13.66
N PRO A 31 8.53 -1.74 -14.89
CA PRO A 31 9.83 -2.35 -15.15
C PRO A 31 10.92 -1.73 -14.26
N ASN A 32 11.74 -2.57 -13.63
CA ASN A 32 12.86 -2.16 -12.78
C ASN A 32 12.48 -1.25 -11.59
N TYR A 33 11.25 -1.38 -11.06
CA TYR A 33 10.87 -0.63 -9.86
C TYR A 33 11.81 -0.97 -8.68
N PRO A 34 12.48 0.03 -8.06
CA PRO A 34 13.51 -0.24 -7.05
C PRO A 34 12.96 -0.97 -5.83
N GLU A 35 13.62 -2.03 -5.37
CA GLU A 35 13.16 -2.78 -4.19
C GLU A 35 13.13 -1.94 -2.90
N ARG A 36 14.06 -0.98 -2.76
CA ARG A 36 14.09 -0.04 -1.63
C ARG A 36 12.81 0.81 -1.50
N ASN A 37 12.06 0.95 -2.60
CA ASN A 37 10.80 1.68 -2.62
C ASN A 37 9.65 0.82 -2.11
N LEU A 38 9.84 -0.49 -1.92
CA LEU A 38 8.81 -1.37 -1.41
C LEU A 38 8.80 -1.42 0.13
N PRO A 39 7.62 -1.56 0.76
CA PRO A 39 6.31 -1.51 0.12
C PRO A 39 5.92 -0.08 -0.33
N SER A 40 5.11 0.02 -1.38
CA SER A 40 4.52 1.28 -1.85
C SER A 40 3.00 1.25 -1.76
N LEU A 41 2.39 2.36 -1.33
CA LEU A 41 0.94 2.59 -1.38
C LEU A 41 0.65 3.86 -2.18
N PHE A 42 -0.30 3.77 -3.10
CA PHE A 42 -0.78 4.90 -3.88
C PHE A 42 -2.29 5.07 -3.67
N VAL A 43 -2.69 6.26 -3.27
CA VAL A 43 -4.10 6.62 -3.02
C VAL A 43 -4.56 7.53 -4.15
N TYR A 44 -5.63 7.12 -4.82
CA TYR A 44 -6.25 7.86 -5.92
C TYR A 44 -7.68 8.25 -5.56
N PHE A 45 -8.13 9.42 -6.01
CA PHE A 45 -9.52 9.85 -5.93
C PHE A 45 -9.84 10.75 -7.12
N GLU A 46 -10.88 10.39 -7.87
CA GLU A 46 -11.31 11.07 -9.11
C GLU A 46 -10.23 11.13 -10.20
N GLY A 47 -9.46 10.06 -10.36
CA GLY A 47 -8.38 9.98 -11.36
C GLY A 47 -7.05 10.59 -10.89
N ASP A 48 -7.10 11.46 -9.88
CA ASP A 48 -5.90 12.13 -9.36
C ASP A 48 -5.21 11.34 -8.25
N MET A 49 -3.88 11.37 -8.26
CA MET A 49 -3.06 10.84 -7.16
C MET A 49 -3.14 11.79 -5.97
N ARG A 50 -3.72 11.33 -4.86
CA ARG A 50 -3.89 12.12 -3.63
C ARG A 50 -2.75 11.95 -2.65
N LYS A 51 -2.21 10.74 -2.54
CA LYS A 51 -1.12 10.43 -1.62
C LYS A 51 -0.30 9.24 -2.11
N GLN A 52 0.99 9.29 -1.82
CA GLN A 52 1.90 8.17 -1.97
C GLN A 52 2.66 7.94 -0.67
N PHE A 53 2.89 6.67 -0.35
CA PHE A 53 3.81 6.23 0.69
C PHE A 53 4.77 5.28 0.02
N VAL A 54 6.06 5.60 0.05
CA VAL A 54 7.08 4.85 -0.69
C VAL A 54 8.16 4.40 0.27
N GLY A 55 8.39 3.09 0.28
CA GLY A 55 9.40 2.46 1.09
C GLY A 55 8.99 2.29 2.56
N PRO A 56 9.81 1.56 3.32
CA PRO A 56 9.47 1.16 4.68
C PRO A 56 9.47 2.33 5.67
N HIS A 57 10.25 3.40 5.41
CA HIS A 57 10.34 4.55 6.31
C HIS A 57 9.01 5.30 6.41
N GLU A 58 8.40 5.64 5.27
CA GLU A 58 7.08 6.28 5.21
C GLU A 58 5.97 5.44 5.86
N LEU A 59 6.19 4.12 5.94
CA LEU A 59 5.23 3.13 6.42
C LEU A 59 5.61 2.55 7.79
N ARG A 60 6.45 3.24 8.57
CA ARG A 60 6.82 2.85 9.95
C ARG A 60 7.44 1.44 10.07
N GLY A 61 7.92 0.87 8.96
CA GLY A 61 8.54 -0.45 8.90
C GLY A 61 7.68 -1.55 9.51
N THR A 62 8.26 -2.30 10.46
CA THR A 62 7.56 -3.38 11.19
C THR A 62 6.72 -2.89 12.38
N ALA A 63 6.84 -1.61 12.74
CA ALA A 63 6.06 -0.99 13.81
C ALA A 63 4.71 -0.43 13.32
N LEU A 64 4.36 -0.65 12.05
CA LEU A 64 3.07 -0.29 11.51
C LEU A 64 1.96 -1.10 12.18
N THR A 65 0.99 -0.40 12.77
CA THR A 65 -0.21 -0.97 13.35
C THR A 65 -1.42 -0.67 12.47
N CYS A 66 -2.49 -1.46 12.61
CA CYS A 66 -3.78 -1.17 12.00
C CYS A 66 -4.80 -1.11 13.13
N ASP A 67 -5.18 0.11 13.49
CA ASP A 67 -6.22 0.31 14.49
C ASP A 67 -7.58 0.11 13.82
N GLY A 68 -8.36 -0.78 14.43
CA GLY A 68 -9.59 -1.38 13.89
C GLY A 68 -10.77 -0.45 13.80
#